data_AF-A0A7X8LM06-F1
#
_entry.id   AF-A0A7X8LM06-F1
#
_cell.length_a   1.000
_cell.length_b   1.000
_cell.length_c   1.000
_cell.angle_alpha   90.00
_cell.angle_beta   90.00
_cell.angle_gamma   90.00
#
_symmetry.space_group_name_H-M   'P 1'
#
loop_
_entity.id
_entity.type
_entity.pdbx_description
1 polymer ?
#
loop_
_entity_poly.entity_id
_entity_poly.type
_entity_poly.pdbx_seq_one_letter_code
_entity_poly.pdbx_strand_id
1 'polypeptide(L)'
;MVSIVVAIIALVVAGLLIGVIAAAVKTGQAEGGNSVIKNVYIYLVLFATLMMTIGGSVAAFMAVADIVYPTPYYQSFEEYKQYDKQRDPNVDNLEKLSETELKARYDAMVESELNRQKSRAQNTLIKSLGWIIVPLPVFVYYQRRLREKED
;
A
#
# COMPACT_ATOMS: atom_id res chain seq x y z
N MET A 1 9.00 -0.49 27.68
CA MET A 1 8.02 0.62 27.55
C MET A 1 7.08 0.45 26.36
N VAL A 2 7.58 0.19 25.15
CA VAL A 2 6.74 -0.01 23.94
C VAL A 2 5.69 -1.11 24.10
N SER A 3 6.04 -2.28 24.64
CA SER A 3 5.09 -3.39 24.84
C SER A 3 3.95 -3.07 25.81
N ILE A 4 4.18 -2.20 26.80
CA ILE A 4 3.15 -1.80 27.77
C ILE A 4 2.16 -0.84 27.09
N VAL A 5 2.66 0.09 26.27
CA VAL A 5 1.83 1.03 25.50
C VAL A 5 0.95 0.27 24.50
N VAL A 6 1.51 -0.73 23.80
CA VAL A 6 0.74 -1.58 22.86
C VAL A 6 -0.35 -2.36 23.58
N ALA A 7 -0.08 -2.91 24.76
CA ALA A 7 -1.07 -3.65 25.55
C ALA A 7 -2.22 -2.75 26.04
N ILE A 8 -1.92 -1.51 26.45
CA ILE A 8 -2.93 -0.53 26.88
C ILE A 8 -3.82 -0.13 25.70
N ILE A 9 -3.22 0.15 24.53
CA ILE A 9 -3.99 0.49 23.32
C ILE A 9 -4.91 -0.67 22.93
N ALA A 10 -4.42 -1.91 22.96
CA ALA A 10 -5.23 -3.10 22.67
C ALA A 10 -6.43 -3.25 23.63
N LEU A 11 -6.22 -3.00 24.93
CA LEU A 11 -7.29 -3.05 25.94
C LEU A 11 -8.33 -1.95 25.74
N VAL A 12 -7.90 -0.74 25.41
CA VAL A 12 -8.81 0.39 25.13
C VAL A 12 -9.65 0.10 23.89
N VAL A 13 -9.04 -0.41 22.82
CA VAL A 13 -9.75 -0.79 21.59
C VAL A 13 -10.74 -1.94 21.86
N ALA A 14 -10.33 -2.97 22.62
CA ALA A 14 -11.22 -4.06 23.00
C ALA A 14 -12.41 -3.57 23.85
N GLY A 15 -12.15 -2.68 24.82
CA GLY A 15 -13.20 -2.07 25.65
C GLY A 15 -14.20 -1.24 24.83
N LEU A 16 -13.72 -0.46 23.86
CA LEU A 16 -14.58 0.30 22.95
C LEU A 16 -15.43 -0.62 22.07
N LEU A 17 -14.85 -1.69 21.52
CA LEU A 17 -15.57 -2.67 20.71
C LEU A 17 -16.67 -3.37 21.52
N ILE A 18 -16.36 -3.81 22.74
CA ILE A 18 -17.33 -4.45 23.64
C ILE A 18 -18.44 -3.47 24.02
N GLY A 19 -18.10 -2.21 24.30
CA GLY A 19 -19.07 -1.16 24.60
C GLY A 19 -20.05 -0.90 23.46
N VAL A 20 -19.56 -0.85 22.22
CA VAL A 20 -20.39 -0.69 21.01
C VAL A 20 -21.30 -1.90 20.80
N ILE A 21 -20.79 -3.12 20.97
CA ILE A 21 -21.59 -4.36 20.84
C ILE A 21 -22.67 -4.41 21.92
N ALA A 22 -22.34 -4.10 23.17
CA ALA A 22 -23.30 -4.09 24.28
C ALA A 22 -24.40 -3.04 24.09
N ALA A 23 -24.05 -1.85 23.59
CA ALA A 23 -25.02 -0.81 23.26
C ALA A 23 -25.93 -1.22 22.10
N ALA A 24 -25.39 -1.90 21.08
CA ALA A 24 -26.15 -2.41 19.94
C ALA A 24 -27.10 -3.55 20.31
N VAL A 25 -26.72 -4.43 21.23
CA VAL A 25 -27.60 -5.53 21.71
C VAL A 25 -28.73 -4.98 22.57
N LYS A 26 -28.46 -3.98 23.43
CA LYS A 26 -29.47 -3.39 24.33
C LYS A 26 -30.55 -2.60 23.59
N THR A 27 -30.25 -2.09 22.39
CA THR A 27 -31.23 -1.38 21.53
C THR A 27 -32.03 -2.30 20.61
N GLY A 28 -31.69 -3.59 20.53
CA GLY A 28 -32.27 -4.55 19.58
C GLY A 28 -33.61 -5.21 19.97
N GLN A 29 -34.20 -4.89 21.14
CA GLN A 29 -35.42 -5.55 21.63
C GLN A 29 -36.75 -4.93 21.14
N ALA A 30 -36.73 -3.78 20.48
CA ALA A 30 -37.93 -3.24 19.80
C ALA A 30 -37.90 -3.64 18.32
N GLU A 31 -39.05 -3.86 17.68
CA GLU A 31 -39.18 -4.30 16.27
C GLU A 31 -38.40 -3.43 15.25
N GLY A 32 -37.94 -2.23 15.63
CA GLY A 32 -36.99 -1.41 14.88
C GLY A 32 -35.52 -1.89 14.88
N GLY A 33 -35.13 -2.84 15.73
CA GLY A 33 -33.76 -3.34 15.86
C GLY A 33 -33.24 -4.02 14.60
N ASN A 34 -34.09 -4.72 13.85
CA ASN A 34 -33.71 -5.35 12.59
C ASN A 34 -33.40 -4.31 11.49
N SER A 35 -34.13 -3.19 11.49
CA SER A 35 -33.87 -2.05 10.59
C SER A 35 -32.53 -1.39 10.91
N VAL A 36 -32.26 -1.15 12.20
CA VAL A 36 -30.99 -0.57 12.68
C VAL A 36 -29.81 -1.46 12.31
N ILE A 37 -29.88 -2.77 12.59
CA ILE A 37 -28.80 -3.72 12.26
C ILE A 37 -28.53 -3.75 10.75
N LYS A 38 -29.59 -3.76 9.93
CA LYS A 38 -29.44 -3.73 8.46
C LYS A 38 -28.79 -2.44 7.97
N ASN A 39 -29.13 -1.29 8.57
CA ASN A 39 -28.51 -0.02 8.20
C ASN A 39 -27.04 0.02 8.62
N VAL A 40 -26.71 -0.43 9.84
CA VAL A 40 -25.32 -0.53 10.30
C VAL A 40 -24.50 -1.42 9.34
N TYR A 41 -25.05 -2.56 8.92
CA TYR A 41 -24.39 -3.42 7.94
C TYR A 41 -24.12 -2.71 6.60
N ILE A 42 -25.10 -2.01 6.04
CA ILE A 42 -24.94 -1.26 4.78
C ILE A 42 -23.84 -0.21 4.94
N TYR A 43 -23.86 0.58 6.02
CA TYR A 43 -22.85 1.59 6.27
C TYR A 43 -21.45 1.00 6.48
N LEU A 44 -21.32 -0.16 7.14
CA LEU A 44 -20.04 -0.85 7.28
C LEU A 44 -19.47 -1.31 5.93
N VAL A 45 -20.32 -1.85 5.05
CA VAL A 45 -19.90 -2.25 3.70
C VAL A 45 -19.50 -1.04 2.86
N LEU A 46 -20.28 0.04 2.91
CA LEU A 46 -19.96 1.29 2.23
C LEU A 46 -18.66 1.91 2.77
N PHE A 47 -18.43 1.84 4.08
CA PHE A 47 -17.20 2.31 4.70
C PHE A 47 -16.00 1.48 4.27
N ALA A 48 -16.10 0.15 4.27
CA ALA A 48 -15.02 -0.74 3.82
C ALA A 48 -14.67 -0.51 2.35
N THR A 49 -15.67 -0.38 1.48
CA THR A 49 -15.46 -0.09 0.06
C THR A 49 -14.84 1.29 -0.15
N LEU A 50 -15.29 2.31 0.59
CA LEU A 50 -14.69 3.65 0.56
C LEU A 50 -13.22 3.63 0.99
N MET A 51 -12.87 2.97 2.09
CA MET A 51 -11.49 2.84 2.55
C MET A 51 -10.61 2.13 1.52
N MET A 52 -11.14 1.08 0.88
CA MET A 52 -10.45 0.35 -0.19
C MET A 52 -10.16 1.24 -1.40
N THR A 53 -11.15 2.04 -1.83
CA THR A 53 -11.01 2.98 -2.95
C THR A 53 -10.02 4.11 -2.63
N ILE A 54 -10.05 4.67 -1.41
CA ILE A 54 -9.09 5.72 -0.99
C ILE A 54 -7.67 5.16 -1.01
N GLY A 55 -7.44 4.00 -0.40
CA GLY A 55 -6.12 3.34 -0.40
C GLY A 55 -5.61 3.04 -1.81
N GLY A 56 -6.48 2.52 -2.68
CA GLY A 56 -6.17 2.31 -4.09
C GLY A 56 -5.82 3.61 -4.83
N SER A 57 -6.56 4.68 -4.59
CA SER A 57 -6.35 5.96 -5.28
C SER A 57 -5.01 6.61 -4.92
N VAL A 58 -4.65 6.61 -3.64
CA VAL A 58 -3.35 7.12 -3.17
C VAL A 58 -2.21 6.29 -3.77
N ALA A 59 -2.32 4.96 -3.73
CA ALA A 59 -1.30 4.07 -4.31
C ALA A 59 -1.15 4.26 -5.83
N ALA A 60 -2.27 4.47 -6.55
CA ALA A 60 -2.25 4.74 -7.98
C ALA A 60 -1.50 6.04 -8.29
N PHE A 61 -1.76 7.10 -7.52
CA PHE A 61 -1.09 8.39 -7.70
C PHE A 61 0.42 8.29 -7.44
N MET A 62 0.82 7.60 -6.35
CA MET A 62 2.23 7.35 -6.05
C MET A 62 2.90 6.56 -7.17
N ALA A 63 2.27 5.50 -7.68
CA ALA A 63 2.81 4.70 -8.76
C ALA A 63 2.99 5.51 -10.06
N VAL A 64 2.05 6.41 -10.39
CA VAL A 64 2.20 7.32 -11.53
C VAL A 64 3.37 8.27 -11.32
N ALA A 65 3.51 8.83 -10.11
CA ALA A 65 4.64 9.69 -9.78
C ALA A 65 5.98 8.95 -9.94
N ASP A 66 6.08 7.71 -9.47
CA ASP A 66 7.30 6.89 -9.58
C ASP A 66 7.62 6.48 -11.03
N ILE A 67 6.62 6.42 -11.92
CA ILE A 67 6.83 6.17 -13.36
C ILE A 67 7.38 7.42 -14.05
N VAL A 68 6.82 8.59 -13.75
CA VAL A 68 7.19 9.87 -14.38
C VAL A 68 8.50 10.41 -13.82
N TYR A 69 8.69 10.28 -12.51
CA TYR A 69 9.84 10.78 -11.78
C TYR A 69 10.39 9.68 -10.84
N PRO A 70 11.04 8.64 -11.41
CA PRO A 70 11.63 7.57 -10.62
C PRO A 70 12.71 8.12 -9.68
N THR A 71 12.86 7.50 -8.52
CA THR A 71 13.86 7.97 -7.55
C THR A 71 15.27 7.87 -8.13
N PRO A 72 16.08 8.94 -8.04
CA PRO A 72 17.40 8.97 -8.65
C PRO A 72 18.34 7.96 -7.99
N TYR A 73 19.20 7.35 -8.79
CA TYR A 73 20.25 6.47 -8.29
C TYR A 73 21.37 7.32 -7.66
N TYR A 74 21.64 7.12 -6.37
CA TYR A 74 22.52 8.00 -5.59
C TYR A 74 24.01 7.60 -5.61
N GLN A 75 24.34 6.38 -6.05
CA GLN A 75 25.73 5.92 -6.05
C GLN A 75 26.45 6.51 -7.27
N SER A 76 27.53 7.24 -7.02
CA SER A 76 28.37 7.79 -8.09
C SER A 76 29.29 6.73 -8.71
N PHE A 77 29.77 6.99 -9.93
CA PHE A 77 30.73 6.10 -10.59
C PHE A 77 32.03 5.92 -9.75
N GLU A 78 32.47 6.97 -9.06
CA GLU A 78 33.67 6.93 -8.22
C GLU A 78 33.47 6.02 -7.00
N GLU A 79 32.30 6.07 -6.37
CA GLU A 79 31.95 5.16 -5.27
C GLU A 79 31.84 3.71 -5.78
N TYR A 80 31.26 3.49 -6.97
CA TYR A 80 31.19 2.19 -7.60
C TYR A 80 32.59 1.60 -7.86
N LYS A 81 33.49 2.41 -8.41
CA LYS A 81 34.90 2.06 -8.66
C LYS A 81 35.66 1.74 -7.38
N GLN A 82 35.41 2.46 -6.29
CA GLN A 82 36.03 2.19 -5.00
C GLN A 82 35.50 0.91 -4.35
N TYR A 83 34.21 0.61 -4.51
CA TYR A 83 33.58 -0.59 -3.96
C TYR A 83 34.06 -1.87 -4.65
N ASP A 84 34.25 -1.83 -5.98
CA ASP A 84 34.78 -2.95 -6.77
C ASP A 84 36.24 -3.27 -6.37
N LYS A 85 37.06 -2.25 -6.14
CA LYS A 85 38.45 -2.39 -5.66
C LYS A 85 38.57 -2.97 -4.24
N GLN A 86 37.55 -2.82 -3.40
CA GLN A 86 37.56 -3.31 -2.01
C GLN A 86 37.01 -4.73 -1.87
N ARG A 87 36.29 -5.23 -2.88
CA ARG A 87 35.55 -6.49 -2.77
C ARG A 87 36.43 -7.74 -2.91
N ASP A 88 37.65 -7.61 -3.44
CA ASP A 88 38.51 -8.78 -3.64
C ASP A 88 40.02 -8.52 -3.43
N PRO A 89 40.54 -8.72 -2.21
CA PRO A 89 41.97 -8.64 -1.94
C PRO A 89 42.76 -9.90 -2.34
N ASN A 90 42.10 -10.97 -2.84
CA ASN A 90 42.76 -12.26 -3.14
C ASN A 90 42.54 -12.77 -4.58
N VAL A 91 41.73 -12.12 -5.41
CA VAL A 91 41.60 -12.48 -6.83
C VAL A 91 42.64 -11.73 -7.66
N ASP A 92 43.83 -12.31 -7.71
CA ASP A 92 45.00 -11.87 -8.49
C ASP A 92 44.83 -12.14 -10.02
N ASN A 93 43.60 -12.28 -10.51
CA ASN A 93 43.30 -12.64 -11.91
C ASN A 93 41.92 -12.15 -12.41
N LEU A 94 41.45 -11.01 -11.92
CA LEU A 94 40.53 -10.23 -12.73
C LEU A 94 41.40 -9.28 -13.55
N GLU A 95 41.53 -9.59 -14.85
CA GLU A 95 41.93 -8.59 -15.86
C GLU A 95 41.38 -7.25 -15.41
N LYS A 96 42.27 -6.30 -15.14
CA LYS A 96 41.89 -4.93 -14.77
C LYS A 96 40.96 -4.44 -15.86
N LEU A 97 39.64 -4.54 -15.61
CA LEU A 97 38.65 -4.10 -16.56
C LEU A 97 39.03 -2.69 -16.96
N SER A 98 39.09 -2.46 -18.26
CA SER A 98 39.38 -1.13 -18.77
C SER A 98 38.37 -0.14 -18.17
N GLU A 99 38.78 1.11 -17.90
CA GLU A 99 37.86 2.10 -17.32
C GLU A 99 36.58 2.25 -18.15
N THR A 100 36.68 1.99 -19.46
CA THR A 100 35.58 1.91 -20.41
C THR A 100 34.59 0.78 -20.10
N GLU A 101 35.06 -0.43 -19.81
CA GLU A 101 34.19 -1.56 -19.46
C GLU A 101 33.57 -1.38 -18.07
N LEU A 102 34.31 -0.79 -17.13
CA LEU A 102 33.83 -0.53 -15.77
C LEU A 102 32.72 0.53 -15.77
N LYS A 103 32.87 1.57 -16.62
CA LYS A 103 31.82 2.55 -16.87
C LYS A 103 30.60 1.94 -17.57
N ALA A 104 30.81 1.10 -18.58
CA ALA A 104 29.71 0.41 -19.25
C ALA A 104 28.90 -0.48 -18.29
N ARG A 105 29.56 -1.18 -17.35
CA ARG A 105 28.89 -1.95 -16.30
C ARG A 105 28.09 -1.09 -15.34
N TYR A 106 28.65 0.06 -14.93
CA TYR A 106 27.96 1.02 -14.08
C TYR A 106 26.72 1.58 -14.78
N ASP A 107 26.85 2.04 -16.03
CA ASP A 107 25.71 2.60 -16.80
C ASP A 107 24.60 1.55 -16.98
N ALA A 108 24.96 0.30 -17.31
CA ALA A 108 24.02 -0.80 -17.39
C ALA A 108 23.35 -1.12 -16.05
N MET A 109 24.07 -1.01 -14.93
CA MET A 109 23.52 -1.19 -13.59
C MET A 109 22.50 -0.08 -13.28
N VAL A 110 22.85 1.18 -13.49
CA VAL A 110 21.97 2.34 -13.27
C VAL A 110 20.70 2.21 -14.11
N GLU A 111 20.84 1.88 -15.39
CA GLU A 111 19.71 1.66 -16.29
C GLU A 111 18.83 0.51 -15.81
N SER A 112 19.42 -0.61 -15.40
CA SER A 112 18.67 -1.76 -14.89
C SER A 112 17.86 -1.42 -13.62
N GLU A 113 18.41 -0.60 -12.72
CA GLU A 113 17.74 -0.18 -11.50
C GLU A 113 16.56 0.74 -11.80
N LEU A 114 16.76 1.72 -12.69
CA LEU A 114 15.69 2.62 -13.15
C LEU A 114 14.57 1.84 -13.84
N ASN A 115 14.91 0.89 -14.71
CA ASN A 115 13.93 0.03 -15.38
C ASN A 115 13.16 -0.83 -14.36
N ARG A 116 13.86 -1.39 -13.37
CA ARG A 116 13.23 -2.16 -12.30
C ARG A 116 12.27 -1.33 -11.46
N GLN A 117 12.62 -0.09 -11.12
CA GLN A 117 11.74 0.82 -10.40
C GLN A 117 10.48 1.12 -11.22
N LYS A 118 10.63 1.46 -12.51
CA LYS A 118 9.50 1.70 -13.41
C LYS A 118 8.58 0.48 -13.53
N SER A 119 9.13 -0.72 -13.72
CA SER A 119 8.33 -1.95 -13.79
C SER A 119 7.59 -2.24 -12.48
N ARG A 120 8.21 -1.98 -11.33
CA ARG A 120 7.55 -2.09 -10.02
C ARG A 120 6.40 -1.10 -9.89
N ALA A 121 6.63 0.15 -10.26
CA ALA A 121 5.60 1.19 -10.23
C ALA A 121 4.42 0.85 -11.16
N GLN A 122 4.68 0.35 -12.38
CA GLN A 122 3.63 -0.15 -13.28
C GLN A 122 2.80 -1.29 -12.66
N ASN A 123 3.46 -2.26 -12.02
CA ASN A 123 2.76 -3.35 -11.33
C ASN A 123 1.91 -2.82 -10.16
N THR A 124 2.43 -1.87 -9.39
CA THR A 124 1.69 -1.20 -8.30
C THR A 124 0.47 -0.48 -8.86
N LEU A 125 0.60 0.23 -9.98
CA LEU A 125 -0.51 0.94 -10.63
C LEU A 125 -1.64 -0.02 -11.04
N ILE A 126 -1.31 -1.15 -11.66
CA ILE A 126 -2.31 -2.15 -12.05
C ILE A 126 -3.02 -2.71 -10.81
N LYS A 127 -2.26 -3.03 -9.76
CA LYS A 127 -2.82 -3.54 -8.51
C LYS A 127 -3.72 -2.51 -7.83
N SER A 128 -3.32 -1.25 -7.80
CA SER A 128 -4.10 -0.18 -7.19
C SER A 128 -5.40 0.09 -7.94
N LEU A 129 -5.43 -0.06 -9.26
CA LEU A 129 -6.66 -0.05 -10.04
C LEU A 129 -7.58 -1.21 -9.65
N GLY A 130 -7.04 -2.40 -9.41
CA GLY A 130 -7.81 -3.52 -8.85
C GLY A 130 -8.48 -3.16 -7.52
N TRP A 131 -7.75 -2.47 -6.64
CA TRP A 131 -8.29 -1.97 -5.35
C TRP A 131 -9.41 -0.93 -5.50
N ILE A 132 -9.50 -0.23 -6.63
CA ILE A 132 -10.55 0.75 -6.91
C ILE A 132 -11.75 0.07 -7.60
N ILE A 133 -11.48 -0.76 -8.60
CA ILE A 133 -12.51 -1.34 -9.49
C ILE A 133 -13.31 -2.44 -8.78
N VAL A 134 -12.65 -3.31 -8.00
CA VAL A 134 -13.32 -4.41 -7.29
C VAL A 134 -14.40 -3.96 -6.30
N PRO A 135 -14.19 -2.95 -5.43
CA PRO A 135 -15.23 -2.51 -4.50
C PRO A 135 -16.35 -1.70 -5.16
N LEU A 136 -16.14 -1.17 -6.37
CA LEU A 136 -17.06 -0.24 -7.01
C LEU A 136 -18.45 -0.84 -7.31
N PRO A 137 -18.59 -2.07 -7.85
CA PRO A 137 -19.90 -2.72 -8.00
C PRO A 137 -20.65 -2.89 -6.66
N VAL A 138 -19.91 -3.25 -5.61
CA VAL A 138 -20.47 -3.43 -4.26
C VAL A 138 -20.96 -2.09 -3.72
N PHE A 139 -20.14 -1.04 -3.84
CA PHE A 139 -20.48 0.32 -3.44
C PHE A 139 -21.74 0.81 -4.16
N VAL A 140 -21.80 0.69 -5.49
CA VAL A 140 -22.97 1.12 -6.29
C VAL A 140 -24.23 0.37 -5.88
N TYR A 141 -24.15 -0.94 -5.65
CA TYR A 141 -25.30 -1.74 -5.21
C TYR A 141 -25.84 -1.26 -3.86
N TYR A 142 -24.97 -1.12 -2.86
CA TYR A 142 -25.39 -0.72 -1.51
C TYR A 142 -25.78 0.76 -1.42
N GLN A 143 -25.19 1.63 -2.23
CA GLN A 143 -25.56 3.03 -2.33
C GLN A 143 -26.98 3.19 -2.91
N ARG A 144 -27.31 2.45 -3.98
CA ARG A 144 -28.66 2.47 -4.56
C ARG A 144 -29.70 1.98 -3.55
N ARG A 145 -29.40 0.88 -2.86
CA ARG A 145 -30.28 0.29 -1.84
C ARG A 145 -30.51 1.20 -0.63
N LEU A 146 -29.53 2.05 -0.29
CA LEU A 146 -29.68 3.04 0.77
C LEU A 146 -30.64 4.16 0.33
N ARG A 147 -30.48 4.65 -0.91
CA ARG A 147 -31.30 5.74 -1.45
C ARG A 147 -32.77 5.36 -1.60
N GLU A 148 -33.06 4.12 -2.04
CA GLU A 148 -34.42 3.56 -2.12
C GLU A 148 -35.14 3.43 -0.76
N LYS A 149 -34.42 3.58 0.37
CA LYS A 149 -35.04 3.59 1.71
C LYS A 149 -35.31 5.00 2.23
N GLU A 150 -34.68 6.02 1.66
CA GLU A 150 -34.84 7.41 2.07
C GLU A 150 -35.96 8.13 1.29
N ASP A 151 -36.34 7.59 0.13
CA ASP A 151 -37.53 7.95 -0.67
C ASP A 151 -38.78 7.14 -0.25
#